data_AF-A0A933NT51-F1
#
_entry.id   AF-A0A933NT51-F1
#
_cell.length_a   1.000
_cell.length_b   1.000
_cell.length_c   1.000
_cell.angle_alpha   90.00
_cell.angle_beta   90.00
_cell.angle_gamma   90.00
#
_symmetry.space_group_name_H-M   'P 1'
#
loop_
_entity.id
_entity.type
_entity.pdbx_description
1 polymer ?
#
loop_
_entity_poly.entity_id
_entity_poly.type
_entity_poly.pdbx_seq_one_letter_code
_entity_poly.pdbx_strand_id
1 'polypeptide(L)'
;IPVEVAPFTVVEYFPDAGFSGFHDPRHHAVSLAFVVPVAGDCQPTQEALDLGWFTPAEAIGEKVRQEMTGGHDRLIRLALAHVGQLP
;
A
#
# COMPACT_ATOMS: atom_id res chain seq x y z
N ILE A 1 3.37 -10.29 -12.48
CA ILE A 1 4.40 -10.67 -11.47
C ILE A 1 5.30 -9.47 -11.20
N PRO A 2 5.84 -9.28 -9.98
CA PRO A 2 6.77 -8.18 -9.69
C PRO A 2 7.98 -8.20 -10.62
N VAL A 3 8.54 -7.02 -10.92
CA VAL A 3 9.69 -6.89 -11.83
C VAL A 3 10.97 -7.39 -11.17
N GLU A 4 11.10 -7.20 -9.86
CA GLU A 4 12.21 -7.72 -9.05
C GLU A 4 11.75 -8.69 -7.97
N VAL A 5 12.63 -9.62 -7.59
CA VAL A 5 12.39 -10.60 -6.52
C VAL A 5 12.51 -9.95 -5.13
N ALA A 6 13.37 -8.94 -5.00
CA ALA A 6 13.49 -8.18 -3.77
C ALA A 6 12.27 -7.24 -3.62
N PRO A 7 11.61 -7.21 -2.45
CA PRO A 7 10.59 -6.20 -2.19
C PRO A 7 11.23 -4.83 -2.08
N PHE A 8 10.47 -3.77 -2.38
CA PHE A 8 10.98 -2.41 -2.21
C PHE A 8 11.08 -2.02 -0.74
N THR A 9 10.30 -2.67 0.12
CA THR A 9 10.41 -2.56 1.57
C THR A 9 9.77 -3.77 2.26
N VAL A 10 10.16 -4.00 3.51
CA VAL A 10 9.47 -4.92 4.43
C VAL A 10 8.71 -4.09 5.45
N VAL A 11 7.43 -4.40 5.63
CA VAL A 11 6.55 -3.72 6.61
C VAL A 11 6.19 -4.67 7.73
N GLU A 12 6.47 -4.27 8.96
CA GLU A 12 6.09 -5.00 10.17
C GLU A 12 4.87 -4.32 10.81
N TYR A 13 3.72 -4.99 10.70
CA TYR A 13 2.46 -4.60 11.33
C TYR A 13 2.40 -5.21 12.72
N PHE A 14 2.29 -4.38 13.74
CA PHE A 14 2.17 -4.82 15.13
C PHE A 14 0.72 -4.75 15.62
N PRO A 15 0.31 -5.61 16.58
CA PRO A 15 -0.95 -5.44 17.31
C PRO A 15 -0.99 -4.20 18.21
N ASP A 16 0.18 -3.69 18.61
CA ASP A 16 0.31 -2.42 19.33
C ASP A 16 0.61 -1.30 18.33
N ALA A 17 -0.32 -0.34 18.23
CA ALA A 17 -0.23 0.78 17.31
C ALA A 17 0.94 1.75 17.59
N GLY A 18 1.54 1.70 18.78
CA GLY A 18 2.62 2.60 19.20
C GLY A 18 4.01 2.28 18.65
N PHE A 19 4.24 1.10 18.06
CA PHE A 19 5.58 0.62 17.74
C PHE A 19 6.15 1.11 16.40
N SER A 20 5.46 0.83 15.27
CA SER A 20 6.03 1.04 13.93
C SER A 20 5.26 2.05 13.06
N GLY A 21 4.08 2.47 13.50
CA GLY A 21 3.12 3.21 12.66
C GLY A 21 2.42 2.35 11.62
N PHE A 22 2.66 1.03 11.63
CA PHE A 22 1.92 0.03 10.87
C PHE A 22 1.23 -0.91 11.86
N HIS A 23 -0.07 -1.05 11.74
CA HIS A 23 -0.89 -1.68 12.77
C HIS A 23 -1.87 -2.70 12.17
N ASP A 24 -1.85 -3.91 12.70
CA ASP A 24 -2.87 -4.92 12.47
C ASP A 24 -3.32 -5.47 13.83
N PRO A 25 -4.57 -5.19 14.27
CA PRO A 25 -5.04 -5.59 15.60
C PRO A 25 -5.19 -7.12 15.76
N ARG A 26 -5.10 -7.89 14.68
CA ARG A 26 -5.33 -9.34 14.69
C ARG A 26 -4.07 -10.11 15.06
N HIS A 27 -2.90 -9.69 14.57
CA HIS A 27 -1.63 -10.41 14.75
C HIS A 27 -0.43 -9.55 14.32
N HIS A 28 0.77 -9.97 14.73
CA HIS A 28 2.01 -9.45 14.17
C HIS A 28 2.24 -10.02 12.77
N ALA A 29 2.37 -9.17 11.76
CA ALA A 29 2.57 -9.56 10.36
C ALA A 29 3.80 -8.89 9.75
N VAL A 30 4.65 -9.69 9.09
CA VAL A 30 5.78 -9.20 8.29
C VAL A 30 5.40 -9.31 6.82
N SER A 31 5.22 -8.17 6.17
CA SER A 31 4.76 -8.08 4.78
C SER A 31 5.89 -7.66 3.85
N LEU A 32 6.08 -8.42 2.77
CA LEU A 32 6.98 -8.05 1.68
C LEU A 32 6.20 -7.20 0.68
N ALA A 33 6.55 -5.93 0.55
CA ALA A 33 5.82 -4.99 -0.31
C ALA A 33 6.47 -4.85 -1.69
N PHE A 34 5.65 -4.93 -2.74
CA PHE A 34 6.08 -4.84 -4.14
C PHE A 34 5.25 -3.82 -4.90
N VAL A 35 5.86 -3.20 -5.92
CA VAL A 35 5.12 -2.50 -6.96
C VAL A 35 4.96 -3.45 -8.14
N VAL A 36 3.71 -3.70 -8.54
CA VAL A 36 3.38 -4.65 -9.60
C VAL A 36 2.66 -3.90 -10.72
N PRO A 37 3.32 -3.66 -11.87
CA PRO A 37 2.64 -3.16 -13.04
C PRO A 37 1.56 -4.15 -13.48
N VAL A 38 0.35 -3.66 -13.72
CA VAL A 38 -0.75 -4.46 -14.24
C VAL A 38 -1.05 -4.00 -15.66
N ALA A 39 -1.12 -4.95 -16.58
CA ALA A 39 -1.53 -4.73 -17.96
C ALA A 39 -2.90 -5.38 -18.18
N GLY A 40 -3.77 -4.70 -18.92
CA GLY A 40 -5.14 -5.14 -19.18
C GLY A 40 -6.16 -4.58 -18.19
N ASP A 41 -7.40 -5.02 -18.34
CA ASP A 41 -8.52 -4.55 -17.54
C ASP A 41 -8.54 -5.23 -16.16
N CYS A 42 -8.75 -4.43 -15.12
CA CYS A 42 -8.94 -4.91 -13.75
C CYS A 42 -10.40 -4.75 -13.32
N GLN A 43 -10.93 -5.75 -12.62
CA GLN A 43 -12.25 -5.68 -11.98
C GLN A 43 -12.12 -6.02 -10.50
N PRO A 44 -12.91 -5.38 -9.62
CA PRO A 44 -12.94 -5.75 -8.20
C PRO A 44 -13.44 -7.19 -8.04
N THR A 45 -12.90 -7.91 -7.06
CA THR A 45 -13.26 -9.32 -6.76
C THR A 45 -13.43 -9.54 -5.27
N GLN A 46 -14.15 -10.62 -4.90
CA GLN A 46 -14.39 -11.01 -3.51
C GLN A 46 -15.10 -9.89 -2.73
N GLU A 47 -14.50 -9.43 -1.62
CA GLU A 47 -15.06 -8.40 -0.74
C GLU A 47 -14.76 -6.97 -1.23
N ALA A 48 -14.05 -6.79 -2.34
CA ALA A 48 -13.81 -5.47 -2.91
C ALA A 48 -15.08 -4.94 -3.59
N LEU A 49 -15.57 -3.78 -3.15
CA LEU A 49 -16.77 -3.15 -3.70
C LEU A 49 -16.49 -2.40 -5.01
N ASP A 50 -15.30 -1.81 -5.15
CA ASP A 50 -14.90 -1.00 -6.31
C ASP A 50 -13.38 -1.04 -6.52
N LEU A 51 -12.93 -0.66 -7.72
CA LEU A 51 -11.53 -0.49 -8.08
C LEU A 51 -11.36 0.81 -8.88
N GLY A 52 -10.60 1.75 -8.32
CA GLY A 52 -10.27 3.03 -8.95
C GLY A 52 -8.79 3.14 -9.30
N TRP A 53 -8.49 3.76 -10.44
CA TRP A 53 -7.14 4.15 -10.82
C TRP A 53 -6.91 5.61 -10.45
N PHE A 54 -5.80 5.88 -9.77
CA PHE A 54 -5.43 7.21 -9.29
C PHE A 54 -4.05 7.57 -9.83
N THR A 55 -3.85 8.84 -10.17
CA THR A 55 -2.52 9.39 -10.39
C THR A 55 -1.74 9.44 -9.06
N PRO A 56 -0.39 9.55 -9.07
CA PRO A 56 0.39 9.66 -7.84
C PRO A 56 -0.07 10.78 -6.90
N ALA A 57 -0.43 11.95 -7.45
CA ALA A 57 -0.91 13.09 -6.67
C ALA A 57 -2.28 12.83 -6.02
N GLU A 58 -3.21 12.19 -6.73
CA GLU A 58 -4.50 11.81 -6.19
C GLU A 58 -4.38 10.73 -5.11
N ALA A 59 -3.50 9.74 -5.32
CA ALA A 59 -3.30 8.63 -4.39
C ALA A 59 -2.76 9.05 -3.01
N ILE A 60 -2.02 10.17 -2.94
CA ILE A 60 -1.56 10.77 -1.68
C ILE A 60 -2.44 11.92 -1.20
N GLY A 61 -3.54 12.21 -1.91
CA GLY A 61 -4.50 13.22 -1.54
C GLY A 61 -5.16 12.91 -0.19
N GLU A 62 -5.47 13.95 0.57
CA GLU A 62 -5.97 13.80 1.95
C GLU A 62 -7.20 12.89 2.04
N LYS A 63 -8.15 13.04 1.09
CA LYS A 63 -9.34 12.21 1.03
C LYS A 63 -9.00 10.72 0.91
N VAL A 64 -8.11 10.34 -0.01
CA VAL A 64 -7.71 8.94 -0.24
C VAL A 64 -6.95 8.40 0.97
N ARG A 65 -6.08 9.21 1.57
CA ARG A 65 -5.31 8.82 2.76
C ARG A 65 -6.18 8.54 3.98
N GLN A 66 -7.27 9.30 4.17
CA GLN A 66 -8.20 9.09 5.28
C GLN A 66 -9.00 7.78 5.18
N GLU A 67 -9.14 7.24 3.96
CA GLU A 67 -9.81 5.96 3.71
C GLU A 67 -8.88 4.75 3.92
N MET A 68 -7.56 4.99 4.03
CA MET A 68 -6.57 3.94 4.28
C MET A 68 -6.41 3.63 5.76
N THR A 69 -6.23 2.35 6.08
CA THR A 69 -6.08 1.87 7.46
C THR A 69 -4.71 1.23 7.67
N GLY A 70 -4.35 0.96 8.92
CA GLY A 70 -3.16 0.17 9.26
C GLY A 70 -1.81 0.79 8.86
N GLY A 71 -1.77 2.08 8.49
CA GLY A 71 -0.57 2.75 7.99
C GLY A 71 -0.35 2.59 6.48
N HIS A 72 -1.34 2.09 5.72
CA HIS A 72 -1.22 1.93 4.26
C HIS A 72 -0.99 3.26 3.52
N ASP A 73 -1.41 4.40 4.06
CA ASP A 73 -1.11 5.72 3.49
C ASP A 73 0.39 6.05 3.54
N ARG A 74 1.12 5.55 4.55
CA ARG A 74 2.57 5.59 4.59
C ARG A 74 3.18 4.62 3.59
N LEU A 75 2.63 3.40 3.48
CA LEU A 75 3.13 2.40 2.55
C LEU A 75 3.05 2.86 1.08
N ILE A 76 1.95 3.49 0.67
CA ILE A 76 1.83 3.97 -0.71
C ILE A 76 2.83 5.10 -1.03
N ARG A 77 3.14 5.97 -0.05
CA ARG A 77 4.19 6.99 -0.21
C ARG A 77 5.58 6.38 -0.34
N LEU A 78 5.88 5.30 0.41
CA LEU A 78 7.12 4.55 0.24
C LEU A 78 7.20 3.92 -1.15
N ALA A 79 6.10 3.34 -1.64
CA ALA A 79 6.03 2.76 -2.98
C ALA A 79 6.29 3.82 -4.06
N LEU A 80 5.61 4.98 -3.97
CA LEU A 80 5.81 6.09 -4.89
C LEU A 80 7.23 6.66 -4.85
N ALA A 81 7.82 6.79 -3.65
CA ALA A 81 9.20 7.23 -3.49
C ALA A 81 10.18 6.24 -4.15
N HIS A 82 9.95 4.94 -3.98
CA HIS A 82 10.77 3.89 -4.57
C HIS A 82 10.78 3.94 -6.10
N VAL A 83 9.63 4.23 -6.73
CA VAL A 83 9.54 4.37 -8.20
C VAL A 83 9.81 5.79 -8.71
N GLY A 84 10.24 6.71 -7.83
CA GLY A 84 10.56 8.09 -8.21
C GLY A 84 9.35 8.92 -8.65
N GLN A 85 8.16 8.61 -8.14
CA GLN A 85 6.89 9.28 -8.47
C GLN A 85 6.22 9.93 -7.26
N LEU A 86 6.91 10.05 -6.11
CA LEU A 86 6.36 10.79 -4.97
C LEU A 86 6.37 12.30 -5.30
N PRO A 87 5.19 12.96 -5.35
CA PRO A 87 5.09 14.39 -5.67
C PRO A 87 5.68 15.30 -4.58
#